data_AF-B1Z8U1-F1
#
_entry.id   AF-B1Z8U1-F1
#
_cell.length_a   1.000
_cell.length_b   1.000
_cell.length_c   1.000
_cell.angle_alpha   90.00
_cell.angle_beta   90.00
_cell.angle_gamma   90.00
#
_symmetry.space_group_name_H-M   'P 1'
#
loop_
_entity.id
_entity.type
_entity.pdbx_description
1 polymer ?
#
loop_
_entity_poly.entity_id
_entity_poly.type
_entity_poly.pdbx_seq_one_letter_code
_entity_poly.pdbx_strand_id
1 'polypeptide(L)'
;MSNNNDNGGAIMVFAVFITMATFMVALVFAILTFLSIAATGICLSAWNKPVRFFGHTITPQQAREFVARGVLGAILVPCFALFASGLFGFRINPDYWLFLPLGGYAFGSLVIGYEIEKARAEAAQQAAAMQALLPPEQPARPVRTIEAKPFITPVSDEESQPQPQPEPFRFATWDDEEELRK
;
A
#
# COMPACT_ATOMS: atom_id res chain seq x y z
N MET A 1 -18.51 52.40 -37.03
CA MET A 1 -17.82 51.13 -37.33
C MET A 1 -16.51 51.11 -36.53
N SER A 2 -16.45 50.42 -35.37
CA SER A 2 -15.23 50.35 -34.54
C SER A 2 -15.16 49.14 -33.58
N ASN A 3 -16.01 48.11 -33.72
CA ASN A 3 -16.08 47.00 -32.75
C ASN A 3 -15.37 45.70 -33.17
N ASN A 4 -14.85 45.61 -34.40
CA ASN A 4 -14.21 44.38 -34.90
C ASN A 4 -12.72 44.25 -34.56
N ASN A 5 -12.03 45.34 -34.23
CA ASN A 5 -10.59 45.29 -33.89
C ASN A 5 -10.34 44.79 -32.45
N ASP A 6 -11.20 45.15 -31.49
CA ASP A 6 -11.02 44.76 -30.09
C ASP A 6 -11.30 43.27 -29.85
N ASN A 7 -12.28 42.70 -30.56
CA ASN A 7 -12.54 41.26 -30.53
C ASN A 7 -11.39 40.45 -31.15
N GLY A 8 -10.72 40.97 -32.18
CA GLY A 8 -9.57 40.32 -32.79
C GLY A 8 -8.38 40.19 -31.83
N GLY A 9 -8.13 41.23 -31.04
CA GLY A 9 -7.09 41.22 -30.00
C GLY A 9 -7.38 40.20 -28.90
N ALA A 10 -8.61 40.17 -28.37
CA ALA A 10 -9.00 39.23 -27.32
C ALA A 10 -8.92 37.77 -27.80
N ILE A 11 -9.45 37.46 -28.99
CA ILE A 11 -9.40 36.11 -29.58
C ILE A 11 -7.95 35.65 -29.78
N MET A 12 -7.07 36.53 -30.25
CA MET A 12 -5.66 36.21 -30.44
C MET A 12 -4.98 35.87 -29.11
N VAL A 13 -5.24 36.64 -28.06
CA VAL A 13 -4.68 36.38 -26.72
C VAL A 13 -5.17 35.04 -26.18
N PHE A 14 -6.47 34.73 -26.27
CA PHE A 14 -7.01 33.44 -25.86
C PHE A 14 -6.42 32.27 -26.66
N ALA A 15 -6.26 32.43 -27.98
CA ALA A 15 -5.66 31.40 -28.83
C ALA A 15 -4.21 31.11 -28.44
N VAL A 16 -3.43 32.13 -28.12
CA VAL A 16 -2.04 31.97 -27.63
C VAL A 16 -2.01 31.21 -26.31
N PHE A 17 -2.89 31.54 -25.36
CA PHE A 17 -2.97 30.82 -24.09
C PHE A 17 -3.37 29.36 -24.26
N ILE A 18 -4.37 29.06 -25.10
CA ILE A 18 -4.80 27.68 -25.37
C ILE A 18 -3.66 26.89 -26.04
N THR A 19 -2.96 27.50 -26.98
CA THR A 19 -1.83 26.85 -27.67
C THR A 19 -0.69 26.57 -26.70
N MET A 20 -0.35 27.54 -25.84
CA MET A 20 0.69 27.39 -24.82
C MET A 20 0.32 26.31 -23.80
N ALA A 21 -0.93 26.28 -23.34
CA ALA A 21 -1.44 25.24 -22.45
C ALA A 21 -1.38 23.86 -23.09
N THR A 22 -1.80 23.75 -24.35
CA THR A 22 -1.75 22.48 -25.12
C THR A 22 -0.31 21.98 -25.27
N PHE A 23 0.63 22.89 -25.57
CA PHE A 23 2.05 22.55 -25.66
C PHE A 23 2.61 22.08 -24.32
N MET A 24 2.27 22.75 -23.22
CA MET A 24 2.70 22.34 -21.87
C MET A 24 2.15 20.96 -21.50
N VAL A 25 0.87 20.68 -21.79
CA VAL A 25 0.27 19.35 -21.57
C VAL A 25 0.99 18.30 -22.40
N ALA A 26 1.26 18.57 -23.68
CA ALA A 26 2.00 17.64 -24.55
C ALA A 26 3.43 17.38 -24.05
N LEU A 27 4.12 18.41 -23.55
CA LEU A 27 5.46 18.28 -22.98
C LEU A 27 5.46 17.43 -21.71
N VAL A 28 4.55 17.71 -20.77
CA VAL A 28 4.40 16.93 -19.53
C VAL A 28 4.05 15.47 -19.87
N PHE A 29 3.13 15.26 -20.80
CA PHE A 29 2.77 13.93 -21.29
C PHE A 29 3.99 13.18 -21.86
N ALA A 30 4.79 13.84 -22.69
CA ALA A 30 6.00 13.25 -23.27
C ALA A 30 7.02 12.86 -22.19
N ILE A 31 7.26 13.72 -21.20
CA ILE A 31 8.16 13.44 -20.07
C ILE A 31 7.66 12.26 -19.24
N LEU A 32 6.38 12.25 -18.87
CA LEU A 32 5.79 11.16 -18.08
C LEU A 32 5.85 9.83 -18.83
N THR A 33 5.55 9.85 -20.12
CA THR A 33 5.65 8.66 -20.99
C THR A 33 7.09 8.16 -21.03
N PHE A 34 8.06 9.04 -21.26
CA PHE A 34 9.47 8.68 -21.31
C PHE A 34 9.96 8.08 -19.98
N LEU A 35 9.62 8.71 -18.86
CA LEU A 35 9.94 8.20 -17.53
C LEU A 35 9.29 6.84 -17.26
N SER A 36 8.04 6.65 -17.69
CA SER A 36 7.33 5.39 -17.55
C SER A 36 7.99 4.27 -18.36
N ILE A 37 8.43 4.54 -19.59
CA ILE A 37 9.16 3.57 -20.43
C ILE A 37 10.53 3.23 -19.79
N ALA A 38 11.28 4.24 -19.34
CA ALA A 38 12.57 4.04 -18.69
C ALA A 38 12.43 3.20 -17.40
N ALA A 39 11.46 3.54 -16.55
CA ALA A 39 11.15 2.79 -15.34
C ALA A 39 10.68 1.36 -15.65
N THR A 40 9.94 1.16 -16.74
CA THR A 40 9.54 -0.17 -17.20
C THR A 40 10.76 -1.02 -17.55
N GLY A 41 11.75 -0.46 -18.25
CA GLY A 41 13.01 -1.17 -18.54
C GLY A 41 13.75 -1.61 -17.27
N ILE A 42 13.78 -0.77 -16.25
CA ILE A 42 14.35 -1.10 -14.94
C ILE A 42 13.54 -2.20 -14.25
N CYS A 43 12.20 -2.12 -14.29
CA CYS A 43 11.31 -3.12 -13.72
C CYS A 43 11.46 -4.49 -14.39
N LEU A 44 11.65 -4.54 -15.71
CA LEU A 44 11.93 -5.78 -16.44
C LEU A 44 13.26 -6.41 -15.99
N SER A 45 14.26 -5.58 -15.68
CA SER A 45 15.54 -6.06 -15.14
C SER A 45 15.39 -6.62 -13.72
N ALA A 46 14.46 -6.07 -12.93
CA ALA A 46 14.14 -6.49 -11.59
C ALA A 46 13.08 -7.62 -11.50
N TRP A 47 12.67 -8.21 -12.63
CA TRP A 47 11.49 -9.09 -12.68
C TRP A 47 11.60 -10.37 -11.83
N ASN A 48 12.81 -10.94 -11.78
CA ASN A 48 13.11 -12.19 -11.06
C ASN A 48 14.07 -11.99 -9.89
N LYS A 49 14.82 -10.89 -9.86
CA LYS A 49 15.82 -10.62 -8.83
C LYS A 49 15.73 -9.15 -8.40
N PRO A 50 15.90 -8.85 -7.10
CA PRO A 50 15.90 -7.47 -6.64
C PRO A 50 17.08 -6.71 -7.26
N VAL A 51 16.82 -5.51 -7.77
CA VAL A 51 17.84 -4.65 -8.36
C VAL A 51 17.99 -3.42 -7.48
N ARG A 52 19.24 -3.08 -7.15
CA ARG A 52 19.56 -1.83 -6.48
C ARG A 52 19.76 -0.76 -7.54
N PHE A 53 18.91 0.26 -7.50
CA PHE A 53 19.01 1.42 -8.38
C PHE A 53 19.05 2.67 -7.51
N PHE A 54 20.13 3.44 -7.62
CA PHE A 54 20.30 4.73 -6.93
C PHE A 54 20.12 4.68 -5.39
N GLY A 55 20.58 3.60 -4.75
CA GLY A 55 20.45 3.42 -3.30
C GLY A 55 19.10 2.84 -2.85
N HIS A 56 18.11 2.79 -3.73
CA HIS A 56 16.84 2.10 -3.47
C HIS A 56 16.88 0.67 -4.04
N THR A 57 16.25 -0.28 -3.33
CA THR A 57 16.13 -1.66 -3.79
C THR A 57 14.72 -1.86 -4.34
N ILE A 58 14.61 -2.09 -5.65
CA ILE A 58 13.35 -2.43 -6.29
C ILE A 58 13.15 -3.93 -6.15
N THR A 59 12.06 -4.31 -5.49
CA THR A 59 11.68 -5.71 -5.33
C THR A 59 10.96 -6.23 -6.59
N PRO A 60 11.05 -7.53 -6.89
CA PRO A 60 10.35 -8.12 -8.05
C PRO A 60 8.83 -7.97 -7.95
N GLN A 61 8.27 -7.96 -6.73
CA GLN A 61 6.84 -7.71 -6.54
C GLN A 61 6.44 -6.28 -6.93
N GLN A 62 7.21 -5.27 -6.50
CA GLN A 62 6.98 -3.87 -6.89
C GLN A 62 7.11 -3.67 -8.41
N ALA A 63 8.12 -4.29 -9.03
CA ALA A 63 8.30 -4.22 -10.48
C ALA A 63 7.08 -4.80 -11.24
N ARG A 64 6.54 -5.93 -10.77
CA ARG A 64 5.34 -6.54 -11.36
C ARG A 64 4.08 -5.70 -11.12
N GLU A 65 3.91 -5.16 -9.91
CA GLU A 65 2.80 -4.26 -9.60
C GLU A 65 2.83 -3.00 -10.48
N PHE A 66 4.01 -2.41 -10.69
CA PHE A 66 4.20 -1.24 -11.55
C PHE A 66 3.76 -1.53 -12.99
N VAL A 67 4.27 -2.61 -13.58
CA VAL A 67 3.91 -3.00 -14.96
C VAL A 67 2.44 -3.40 -15.06
N ALA A 68 1.91 -4.15 -14.09
CA ALA A 68 0.50 -4.57 -14.08
C ALA A 68 -0.45 -3.37 -14.03
N ARG A 69 -0.16 -2.35 -13.21
CA ARG A 69 -0.94 -1.11 -13.14
C ARG A 69 -0.83 -0.30 -14.43
N GLY A 70 0.36 -0.22 -15.01
CA GLY A 70 0.56 0.39 -16.33
C GLY A 70 -0.29 -0.30 -17.39
N VAL A 71 -0.20 -1.63 -17.51
CA VAL A 71 -1.00 -2.42 -18.47
C VAL A 71 -2.50 -2.22 -18.24
N LEU A 72 -2.95 -2.24 -16.97
CA LEU A 72 -4.34 -1.99 -16.63
C LEU A 72 -4.79 -0.59 -17.08
N GLY A 73 -3.98 0.44 -16.83
CA GLY A 73 -4.26 1.80 -17.30
C GLY A 73 -4.28 1.90 -18.82
N ALA A 74 -3.35 1.23 -19.51
CA ALA A 74 -3.27 1.20 -20.97
C ALA A 74 -4.51 0.60 -21.64
N ILE A 75 -5.23 -0.27 -20.95
CA ILE A 75 -6.50 -0.87 -21.41
C ILE A 75 -7.69 -0.01 -20.96
N LEU A 76 -7.71 0.40 -19.70
CA LEU A 76 -8.85 1.07 -19.09
C LEU A 76 -9.10 2.45 -19.68
N VAL A 77 -8.03 3.20 -20.01
CA VAL A 77 -8.14 4.53 -20.63
C VAL A 77 -8.79 4.49 -22.03
N PRO A 78 -8.33 3.68 -23.01
CA PRO A 78 -9.01 3.60 -24.30
C PRO A 78 -10.43 3.02 -24.18
N CYS A 79 -10.69 2.07 -23.27
CA CYS A 79 -12.05 1.58 -23.01
C CYS A 79 -12.95 2.71 -22.48
N PHE A 80 -12.46 3.52 -21.55
CA PHE A 80 -13.20 4.68 -21.04
C PHE A 80 -13.39 5.76 -22.11
N ALA A 81 -12.39 6.01 -22.96
CA ALA A 81 -12.50 6.96 -24.06
C ALA A 81 -13.57 6.52 -25.08
N LEU A 82 -13.63 5.23 -25.40
CA LEU A 82 -14.68 4.64 -26.24
C LEU A 82 -16.07 4.77 -25.59
N PHE A 83 -16.17 4.48 -24.30
CA PHE A 83 -17.40 4.66 -23.54
C PHE A 83 -17.88 6.13 -23.56
N ALA A 84 -16.98 7.07 -23.32
CA ALA A 84 -17.26 8.51 -23.39
C ALA A 84 -17.63 8.95 -24.82
N SER A 85 -16.95 8.45 -25.83
CA SER A 85 -17.27 8.71 -27.25
C SER A 85 -18.69 8.23 -27.59
N GLY A 86 -19.10 7.07 -27.08
CA GLY A 86 -20.46 6.56 -27.21
C GLY A 86 -21.51 7.39 -26.47
N LEU A 87 -21.21 7.87 -25.25
CA LEU A 87 -22.13 8.67 -24.45
C LEU A 87 -22.32 10.10 -24.98
N PHE A 88 -21.24 10.76 -25.37
CA PHE A 88 -21.24 12.18 -25.73
C PHE A 88 -21.22 12.41 -27.25
N GLY A 89 -21.05 11.35 -28.06
CA GLY A 89 -21.09 11.42 -29.51
C GLY A 89 -19.90 12.11 -30.18
N PHE A 90 -18.81 12.38 -29.45
CA PHE A 90 -17.59 12.93 -30.05
C PHE A 90 -16.80 11.84 -30.78
N ARG A 91 -16.11 12.22 -31.87
CA ARG A 91 -15.24 11.32 -32.63
C ARG A 91 -13.80 11.44 -32.15
N ILE A 92 -13.20 10.32 -31.79
CA ILE A 92 -11.77 10.25 -31.50
C ILE A 92 -11.02 10.29 -32.83
N ASN A 93 -10.13 11.27 -32.99
CA ASN A 93 -9.30 11.36 -34.18
C ASN A 93 -8.38 10.11 -34.27
N PRO A 94 -8.29 9.45 -35.45
CA PRO A 94 -7.38 8.34 -35.70
C PRO A 94 -5.97 8.49 -35.12
N ASP A 95 -5.41 9.71 -35.17
CA ASP A 95 -4.05 9.99 -34.71
C ASP A 95 -3.87 9.81 -33.20
N TYR A 96 -4.95 9.91 -32.41
CA TYR A 96 -4.90 9.78 -30.95
C TYR A 96 -4.94 8.34 -30.43
N TRP A 97 -5.22 7.35 -31.29
CA TRP A 97 -5.36 5.96 -30.86
C TRP A 97 -4.10 5.37 -30.25
N LEU A 98 -2.92 5.79 -30.70
CA LEU A 98 -1.66 5.33 -30.14
C LEU A 98 -1.37 6.01 -28.79
N PHE A 99 -1.77 7.27 -28.63
CA PHE A 99 -1.50 8.05 -27.43
C PHE A 99 -2.41 7.67 -26.26
N LEU A 100 -3.62 7.19 -26.51
CA LEU A 100 -4.54 6.71 -25.47
C LEU A 100 -3.95 5.59 -24.59
N PRO A 101 -3.49 4.45 -25.14
CA PRO A 101 -2.88 3.40 -24.34
C PRO A 101 -1.53 3.83 -23.75
N LEU A 102 -0.73 4.63 -24.47
CA LEU A 102 0.54 5.16 -23.96
C LEU A 102 0.33 6.04 -22.71
N GLY A 103 -0.65 6.94 -22.80
CA GLY A 103 -1.05 7.82 -21.71
C GLY A 103 -1.64 7.06 -20.55
N GLY A 104 -2.52 6.09 -20.83
CA GLY A 104 -3.07 5.20 -19.82
C GLY A 104 -1.99 4.40 -19.10
N TYR A 105 -0.98 3.91 -19.84
CA TYR A 105 0.17 3.24 -19.25
C TYR A 105 0.94 4.15 -18.32
N ALA A 106 1.36 5.33 -18.79
CA ALA A 106 2.14 6.28 -18.00
C ALA A 106 1.38 6.75 -16.75
N PHE A 107 0.09 7.04 -16.89
CA PHE A 107 -0.77 7.45 -15.79
C PHE A 107 -0.96 6.32 -14.76
N GLY A 108 -1.26 5.10 -15.23
CA GLY A 108 -1.45 3.94 -14.36
C GLY A 108 -0.17 3.51 -13.65
N SER A 109 0.97 3.59 -14.32
CA SER A 109 2.26 3.17 -13.74
C SER A 109 2.80 4.20 -12.74
N LEU A 110 2.79 5.49 -13.09
CA LEU A 110 3.45 6.53 -12.29
C LEU A 110 2.50 7.18 -11.28
N VAL A 111 1.36 7.71 -11.74
CA VAL A 111 0.47 8.53 -10.90
C VAL A 111 -0.23 7.64 -9.88
N ILE A 112 -0.89 6.58 -10.34
CA ILE A 112 -1.56 5.63 -9.45
C ILE A 112 -0.54 4.89 -8.59
N GLY A 113 0.63 4.57 -9.14
CA GLY A 113 1.73 3.97 -8.39
C GLY A 113 2.15 4.82 -7.19
N TYR A 114 2.40 6.11 -7.42
CA TYR A 114 2.79 7.07 -6.39
C TYR A 114 1.72 7.22 -5.30
N GLU A 115 0.45 7.38 -5.67
CA GLU A 115 -0.64 7.54 -4.70
C GLU A 115 -0.82 6.28 -3.82
N ILE A 116 -0.67 5.08 -4.39
CA ILE A 116 -0.74 3.84 -3.61
C ILE A 116 0.44 3.72 -2.65
N GLU A 117 1.65 4.07 -3.08
CA GLU A 117 2.82 4.03 -2.21
C GLU A 117 2.71 5.05 -1.07
N LYS A 118 2.22 6.25 -1.37
CA LYS A 118 1.92 7.27 -0.37
C LYS A 118 0.87 6.78 0.62
N ALA A 119 -0.24 6.23 0.15
CA ALA A 119 -1.29 5.68 1.01
C ALA A 119 -0.78 4.50 1.87
N ARG A 120 0.07 3.63 1.32
CA ARG A 120 0.72 2.54 2.09
C ARG A 120 1.64 3.10 3.18
N ALA A 121 2.40 4.15 2.90
CA ALA A 121 3.27 4.80 3.88
C ALA A 121 2.47 5.46 5.01
N GLU A 122 1.39 6.17 4.67
CA GLU A 122 0.49 6.80 5.65
C GLU A 122 -0.21 5.75 6.52
N ALA A 123 -0.68 4.65 5.93
CA ALA A 123 -1.30 3.55 6.67
C ALA A 123 -0.30 2.85 7.62
N ALA A 124 0.96 2.68 7.20
CA ALA A 124 2.00 2.11 8.05
C ALA A 124 2.33 3.02 9.25
N GLN A 125 2.35 4.35 9.04
CA GLN A 125 2.55 5.31 10.12
C GLN A 125 1.37 5.32 11.10
N GLN A 126 0.14 5.26 10.61
CA GLN A 126 -1.05 5.18 11.46
C GLN A 126 -1.08 3.87 12.27
N ALA A 127 -0.72 2.74 11.66
CA ALA A 127 -0.62 1.46 12.36
C ALA A 127 0.45 1.50 13.47
N ALA A 128 1.62 2.09 13.21
CA ALA A 128 2.67 2.26 14.21
C ALA A 128 2.25 3.20 15.34
N ALA A 129 1.55 4.30 15.03
CA ALA A 129 1.02 5.23 16.03
C ALA A 129 -0.05 4.56 16.92
N MET A 130 -0.91 3.72 16.33
CA MET A 130 -1.91 2.96 17.08
C MET A 130 -1.27 1.86 17.95
N GLN A 131 -0.18 1.23 17.48
CA GLN A 131 0.61 0.30 18.28
C GLN A 131 1.33 0.99 19.44
N ALA A 132 1.78 2.23 19.29
CA ALA A 132 2.39 3.01 20.37
C ALA A 132 1.38 3.40 21.48
N LEU A 133 0.07 3.35 21.21
CA LEU A 133 -0.99 3.58 22.19
C LEU A 133 -1.44 2.31 22.91
N LEU A 134 -1.00 1.13 22.46
CA LEU A 134 -1.21 -0.10 23.23
C LEU A 134 -0.33 -0.02 24.50
N PRO A 135 -0.89 -0.13 25.71
CA PRO A 135 -0.08 -0.23 26.92
C PRO A 135 0.97 -1.32 26.75
N PRO A 136 2.20 -1.13 27.25
CA PRO A 136 3.28 -2.09 27.06
C PRO A 136 2.75 -3.46 27.46
N GLU A 137 2.89 -4.45 26.57
CA GLU A 137 2.71 -5.84 26.97
C GLU A 137 3.59 -6.03 28.20
N GLN A 138 2.94 -6.13 29.34
CA GLN A 138 3.58 -6.53 30.59
C GLN A 138 4.31 -7.81 30.22
N PRO A 139 5.66 -7.87 30.32
CA PRO A 139 6.41 -9.02 29.86
C PRO A 139 5.75 -10.23 30.50
N ALA A 140 5.27 -11.14 29.65
CA ALA A 140 4.61 -12.37 30.08
C ALA A 140 5.45 -12.90 31.23
N ARG A 141 4.88 -12.86 32.45
CA ARG A 141 5.52 -13.39 33.65
C ARG A 141 6.07 -14.74 33.21
N PRO A 142 7.39 -15.01 33.33
CA PRO A 142 7.94 -16.26 32.86
C PRO A 142 7.13 -17.35 33.55
N VAL A 143 6.30 -18.03 32.78
CA VAL A 143 5.77 -19.31 33.19
C VAL A 143 7.05 -20.10 33.38
N ARG A 144 7.42 -20.31 34.65
CA ARG A 144 8.40 -21.32 35.00
C ARG A 144 7.79 -22.61 34.48
N THR A 145 8.08 -22.93 33.23
CA THR A 145 8.10 -24.30 32.78
C THR A 145 9.06 -24.95 33.75
N ILE A 146 8.50 -25.65 34.74
CA ILE A 146 9.29 -26.55 35.56
C ILE A 146 9.81 -27.54 34.54
N GLU A 147 11.04 -27.29 34.08
CA GLU A 147 11.84 -28.24 33.35
C GLU A 147 11.86 -29.47 34.26
N ALA A 148 11.11 -30.49 33.86
CA ALA A 148 11.14 -31.79 34.48
C ALA A 148 12.54 -32.34 34.21
N LYS A 149 13.49 -31.93 35.05
CA LYS A 149 14.82 -32.50 35.11
C LYS A 149 14.63 -33.99 35.34
N PRO A 150 15.14 -34.88 34.47
CA PRO A 150 15.07 -36.30 34.74
C PRO A 150 15.89 -36.54 36.01
N PHE A 151 15.18 -36.82 37.10
CA PHE A 151 15.77 -37.10 38.39
C PHE A 151 16.41 -38.48 38.32
N ILE A 152 17.70 -38.51 38.01
CA ILE A 152 18.56 -39.62 38.38
C ILE A 152 18.73 -39.48 39.89
N THR A 153 18.08 -40.37 40.64
CA THR A 153 18.29 -40.60 42.07
C THR A 153 19.77 -40.79 42.37
N PRO A 154 20.29 -40.09 43.39
CA PRO A 154 20.98 -40.80 44.45
C PRO A 154 20.26 -40.60 45.77
N VAL A 155 20.14 -41.72 46.47
CA VAL A 155 19.56 -41.86 47.80
C VAL A 155 20.31 -40.94 48.76
N SER A 156 19.59 -40.11 49.49
CA SER A 156 20.01 -39.57 50.78
C SER A 156 18.73 -39.18 51.53
N ASP A 157 18.32 -40.09 52.41
CA ASP A 157 17.34 -39.86 53.46
C ASP A 157 17.84 -38.75 54.38
N GLU A 158 17.02 -37.73 54.67
CA GLU A 158 16.87 -37.20 56.03
C GLU A 158 15.78 -36.12 56.11
N GLU A 159 14.78 -36.44 56.93
CA GLU A 159 13.98 -35.57 57.79
C GLU A 159 13.49 -34.21 57.26
N SER A 160 12.18 -34.13 57.02
CA SER A 160 11.39 -32.94 57.38
C SER A 160 9.91 -33.32 57.57
N GLN A 161 9.35 -32.83 58.67
CA GLN A 161 7.98 -32.92 59.18
C GLN A 161 6.88 -32.92 58.09
N PRO A 162 5.72 -33.56 58.31
CA PRO A 162 4.60 -33.45 57.39
C PRO A 162 4.04 -32.01 57.44
N GLN A 163 4.48 -31.16 56.50
CA GLN A 163 3.72 -29.97 56.17
C GLN A 163 2.34 -30.43 55.67
N PRO A 164 1.22 -29.88 56.20
CA PRO A 164 -0.10 -30.20 55.69
C PRO A 164 -0.12 -29.86 54.20
N GLN A 165 -0.38 -30.86 53.35
CA GLN A 165 -0.49 -30.62 51.92
C GLN A 165 -1.53 -29.50 51.72
N PRO A 166 -1.17 -28.37 51.07
CA PRO A 166 -2.17 -27.37 50.73
C PRO A 166 -3.14 -28.02 49.75
N GLU A 167 -4.41 -28.11 50.15
CA GLU A 167 -5.44 -28.68 49.28
C GLU A 167 -5.44 -27.97 47.93
N PRO A 168 -5.53 -28.72 46.82
CA PRO A 168 -5.56 -28.13 45.50
C PRO A 168 -6.76 -27.18 45.40
N PHE A 169 -6.51 -25.99 44.85
CA PHE A 169 -7.53 -24.95 44.67
C PHE A 169 -8.75 -25.53 43.94
N ARG A 170 -9.90 -25.54 44.63
CA ARG A 170 -11.20 -25.91 44.08
C ARG A 170 -12.10 -24.67 44.08
N PHE A 171 -12.85 -24.50 43.00
CA PHE A 171 -13.87 -23.45 42.91
C PHE A 171 -15.01 -23.75 43.89
N ALA A 172 -15.48 -22.71 44.59
CA ALA A 172 -16.58 -22.81 45.54
C ALA A 172 -17.77 -23.51 44.90
N THR A 173 -18.20 -24.62 45.49
CA THR A 173 -19.43 -25.31 45.09
C THR A 173 -20.61 -24.74 45.86
N TRP A 174 -21.81 -24.82 45.26
CA TRP A 174 -23.04 -24.31 45.87
C TRP A 174 -23.36 -24.96 47.24
N ASP A 175 -22.74 -26.11 47.54
CA ASP A 175 -22.83 -26.79 48.85
C ASP A 175 -22.01 -26.10 49.97
N ASP A 176 -21.03 -25.25 49.64
CA ASP A 176 -20.14 -24.61 50.63
C ASP A 176 -20.86 -23.48 51.41
N GLU A 177 -21.97 -22.94 50.88
CA GLU A 177 -22.79 -21.93 51.58
C GLU A 177 -23.62 -22.52 52.74
N GLU A 178 -23.95 -23.82 52.71
CA GLU A 178 -24.76 -24.46 53.75
C GLU A 178 -23.96 -24.83 55.00
N GLU A 179 -22.65 -25.10 54.88
CA GLU A 179 -21.77 -25.34 56.03
C GLU A 179 -21.49 -24.08 56.84
N LEU A 180 -21.49 -22.89 56.22
CA LEU A 180 -21.25 -21.61 56.88
C LEU A 180 -22.45 -21.09 57.69
N ARG A 181 -23.61 -21.74 57.60
CA ARG A 181 -24.86 -21.36 58.29
C ARG A 181 -25.22 -22.25 59.48
N LYS A 182 -24.35 -23.17 59.90
CA LYS A 182 -24.44 -23.89 61.18
C LYS A 182 -23.53 -23.27 62.22
#